data_AF-A0A914UZR7-F1
#
_entry.id   AF-A0A914UZR7-F1
#
_cell.length_a   1.000
_cell.length_b   1.000
_cell.length_c   1.000
_cell.angle_alpha   90.00
_cell.angle_beta   90.00
_cell.angle_gamma   90.00
#
_symmetry.space_group_name_H-M   'P 1'
#
loop_
_entity.id
_entity.type
_entity.pdbx_description
1 polymer ?
#
loop_
_entity_poly.entity_id
_entity_poly.type
_entity_poly.pdbx_seq_one_letter_code
_entity_poly.pdbx_strand_id
1 'polypeptide(L)' 'MEAEFAALADGILGGYGKQAAEANVSRDQTILELLRHRKLPKEGWDELTIDILFQRLAAMDSNNFPAQ' A
#
# COMPACT_ATOMS: atom_id res chain seq x y z
N MET A 1 12.96 8.09 6.72
CA MET A 1 11.57 8.55 6.94
C MET A 1 10.65 7.37 7.24
N GLU A 2 10.37 6.46 6.30
CA GLU A 2 9.52 5.27 6.57
C GLU A 2 10.04 4.37 7.69
N ALA A 3 11.32 4.00 7.67
CA ALA A 3 11.92 3.16 8.73
C ALA A 3 11.93 3.84 10.12
N GLU A 4 12.03 5.17 10.14
CA GLU A 4 12.01 5.97 11.36
C GLU A 4 10.58 6.08 11.92
N PHE A 5 9.60 6.33 11.04
CA PHE A 5 8.18 6.30 11.38
C PHE A 5 7.80 4.94 11.98
N ALA A 6 8.18 3.84 11.32
CA ALA A 6 7.90 2.50 11.80
C ALA A 6 8.48 2.24 13.19
N ALA A 7 9.74 2.62 13.43
CA ALA A 7 10.38 2.45 14.74
C ALA A 7 9.69 3.26 15.85
N LEU A 8 9.30 4.51 15.57
CA LEU A 8 8.58 5.36 16.53
C LEU A 8 7.17 4.83 16.81
N ALA A 9 6.44 4.43 15.76
CA ALA A 9 5.09 3.88 15.88
C ALA A 9 5.09 2.55 16.65
N ASP A 10 6.09 1.70 16.42
CA ASP A 10 6.22 0.41 17.10
C ASP A 10 6.42 0.56 18.61
N GLY A 11 7.17 1.60 19.02
CA GLY A 11 7.34 1.97 20.43
C GLY A 11 6.05 2.44 21.13
N ILE A 12 5.07 2.95 20.37
CA ILE A 12 3.76 3.38 20.88
C ILE A 12 2.76 2.22 20.87
N LEU A 13 2.73 1.46 19.78
CA LEU A 13 1.73 0.42 19.53
C LEU A 13 2.09 -0.93 20.15
N GLY A 14 3.34 -1.12 20.60
CA GLY A 14 3.76 -2.29 21.36
C GLY A 14 4.22 -3.48 20.50
N GLY A 15 4.90 -3.24 19.38
CA GLY A 15 5.55 -4.32 18.61
C GLY A 15 4.76 -4.87 17.42
N TYR A 16 3.72 -4.17 16.94
CA TYR A 16 2.91 -4.61 15.79
C TYR A 16 3.47 -4.21 14.42
N GLY A 17 4.62 -3.53 14.37
CA GLY A 17 5.23 -3.05 13.13
C GLY A 17 5.51 -4.18 12.13
N LYS A 18 5.86 -5.37 12.62
CA LYS A 18 6.08 -6.55 11.77
C LYS A 18 4.79 -7.00 11.07
N GLN A 19 3.69 -7.12 11.81
CA GLN A 19 2.40 -7.53 11.26
C GLN A 19 1.86 -6.49 10.27
N ALA A 20 2.07 -5.20 10.56
CA ALA A 20 1.73 -4.13 9.63
C ALA A 20 2.52 -4.26 8.31
N ALA A 21 3.83 -4.53 8.40
CA ALA A 21 4.68 -4.73 7.22
C ALA A 21 4.23 -5.96 6.39
N GLU A 22 3.95 -7.08 7.06
CA GLU A 22 3.46 -8.30 6.39
C GLU A 22 2.10 -8.07 5.70
N ALA A 23 1.18 -7.35 6.36
CA ALA A 23 -0.11 -7.00 5.77
C ALA A 23 0.04 -6.10 4.53
N ASN A 24 0.98 -5.15 4.55
CA ASN A 24 1.27 -4.30 3.40
C ASN A 24 1.85 -5.11 2.23
N VAL A 25 2.80 -6.01 2.50
CA VAL A 25 3.35 -6.92 1.48
C VAL A 25 2.26 -7.78 0.85
N SER A 26 1.31 -8.29 1.64
CA SER A 26 0.19 -9.07 1.12
C SER A 26 -0.68 -8.24 0.17
N ARG A 27 -1.04 -7.00 0.53
CA ARG A 27 -1.79 -6.09 -0.35
C ARG A 27 -1.04 -5.79 -1.64
N ASP A 28 0.28 -5.56 -1.55
CA ASP A 28 1.13 -5.30 -2.70
C ASP A 28 1.13 -6.47 -3.69
N GLN A 29 1.20 -7.70 -3.19
CA GLN A 29 1.13 -8.90 -4.04
C GLN A 29 -0.17 -8.98 -4.81
N THR A 30 -1.31 -8.71 -4.16
CA THR A 30 -2.62 -8.74 -4.81
C THR A 30 -2.75 -7.64 -5.86
N ILE A 31 -2.25 -6.44 -5.58
CA ILE A 31 -2.17 -5.34 -6.56
C ILE A 31 -1.31 -5.73 -7.76
N LEU A 32 -0.13 -6.32 -7.52
CA LEU A 32 0.76 -6.77 -8.59
C LEU A 32 0.11 -7.86 -9.45
N GLU A 33 -0.67 -8.77 -8.86
CA GLU A 33 -1.41 -9.80 -9.59
C GLU A 33 -2.42 -9.18 -10.56
N LEU A 34 -3.21 -8.20 -10.10
CA LEU A 34 -4.14 -7.44 -10.94
C LEU A 34 -3.40 -6.79 -12.12
N LEU A 35 -2.31 -6.06 -11.85
CA LEU A 35 -1.57 -5.34 -12.89
C LEU A 35 -0.89 -6.29 -13.89
N ARG A 36 -0.37 -7.43 -13.41
CA ARG A 36 0.31 -8.44 -14.24
C ARG A 36 -0.67 -9.16 -15.15
N HIS A 37 -1.82 -9.57 -14.64
CA HIS A 37 -2.76 -10.41 -15.39
C HIS A 37 -3.88 -9.61 -16.07
N ARG A 38 -4.15 -8.38 -15.63
CA ARG A 38 -5.23 -7.51 -16.11
C ARG A 38 -6.60 -8.20 -16.05
N LYS A 39 -6.83 -8.95 -14.99
CA LYS A 39 -8.06 -9.69 -14.71
C LYS A 39 -8.58 -9.30 -13.35
N LEU A 40 -9.90 -9.29 -13.20
CA LEU A 40 -10.55 -9.05 -11.92
C LEU A 40 -10.09 -10.13 -10.91
N PRO A 41 -9.76 -9.76 -9.67
CA PRO A 41 -9.45 -10.73 -8.63
C PRO A 41 -10.65 -11.64 -8.37
N LYS A 42 -10.38 -12.89 -7.98
CA LYS A 42 -11.44 -13.87 -7.68
C LYS A 42 -12.26 -13.46 -6.46
N GLU A 43 -11.59 -12.91 -5.46
CA GLU A 43 -12.19 -12.37 -4.25
C GLU A 43 -12.11 -10.84 -4.29
N GLY A 44 -13.17 -10.18 -3.84
CA GLY A 44 -13.18 -8.72 -3.74
C GLY A 44 -12.16 -8.22 -2.72
N TRP A 45 -11.57 -7.07 -2.99
CA TRP A 45 -10.61 -6.44 -2.08
C TRP A 45 -11.31 -5.63 -1.00
N ASP A 46 -10.62 -5.41 0.12
CA ASP A 46 -11.03 -4.40 1.09
C ASP A 46 -10.86 -2.97 0.51
N GLU A 47 -11.61 -2.02 1.07
CA GLU A 47 -11.60 -0.62 0.61
C GLU A 47 -10.19 -0.01 0.66
N LEU A 48 -9.44 -0.33 1.72
CA LEU A 48 -8.08 0.18 1.91
C LEU A 48 -7.15 -0.25 0.76
N THR A 49 -7.26 -1.48 0.29
CA THR A 49 -6.44 -2.00 -0.81
C THR A 49 -6.80 -1.31 -2.13
N ILE A 50 -8.09 -1.03 -2.34
CA ILE A 50 -8.57 -0.27 -3.50
C ILE A 50 -8.03 1.17 -3.46
N ASP A 51 -8.13 1.84 -2.31
CA ASP A 51 -7.61 3.19 -2.11
C ASP A 51 -6.10 3.26 -2.31
N ILE A 52 -5.35 2.30 -1.78
CA ILE A 52 -3.88 2.22 -1.98
C ILE A 52 -3.55 2.10 -3.47
N LEU A 53 -4.29 1.29 -4.24
CA LEU A 53 -4.11 1.20 -5.69
C LEU A 53 -4.36 2.56 -6.35
N PHE A 54 -5.50 3.21 -6.05
CA PHE A 54 -5.84 4.50 -6.66
C PHE A 54 -4.82 5.59 -6.31
N GLN A 55 -4.37 5.68 -5.06
CA GLN A 55 -3.34 6.63 -4.66
C GLN A 55 -2.04 6.41 -5.43
N ARG A 56 -1.60 5.16 -5.59
CA ARG A 56 -0.39 4.83 -6.35
C ARG A 56 -0.50 5.19 -7.82
N LEU A 57 -1.65 4.90 -8.45
CA LEU A 57 -1.88 5.26 -9.85
C LEU A 57 -1.98 6.77 -10.03
N ALA A 58 -2.68 7.47 -9.12
CA ALA A 58 -2.78 8.92 -9.15
C ALA A 58 -1.41 9.59 -9.00
N ALA A 59 -0.53 9.06 -8.16
CA ALA A 59 0.83 9.57 -7.98
C ALA A 59 1.71 9.42 -9.25
N MET A 60 1.32 8.60 -10.22
CA MET A 60 2.00 8.48 -11.51
C MET A 60 1.50 9.49 -12.55
N ASP A 61 0.37 10.16 -12.28
CA ASP A 61 -0.15 11.19 -13.17
C ASP A 61 0.61 12.51 -12.99
N SER A 62 1.09 13.06 -14.10
CA SER A 62 1.91 14.27 -14.13
C SER A 62 1.23 15.51 -13.54
N ASN A 63 -0.11 15.55 -13.56
CA ASN A 63 -0.89 16.62 -12.93
C ASN A 63 -0.82 16.60 -11.39
N ASN A 64 -0.43 15.48 -10.80
CA ASN A 64 -0.31 15.29 -9.35
C ASN A 64 1.14 15.42 -8.88
N PHE A 65 2.08 15.70 -9.78
CA PHE A 65 3.44 16.02 -9.37
C PHE A 65 3.44 17.36 -8.64
N PRO A 66 4.06 17.45 -7.45
CA PRO A 66 4.22 18.72 -6.77
C PRO A 66 4.86 19.73 -7.74
N ALA A 67 4.29 20.94 -7.83
CA ALA A 67 4.92 22.02 -8.58
C ALA A 67 6.36 22.19 -8.06
N GLN A 68 7.34 22.03 -8.95
CA GLN A 68 8.74 22.32 -8.65
C GLN A 68 8.95 23.83 -8.54
#